data_AF-A0A126ZZT2-F1
#
_entry.id   AF-A0A126ZZT2-F1
#
_cell.length_a   1.000
_cell.length_b   1.000
_cell.length_c   1.000
_cell.angle_alpha   90.00
_cell.angle_beta   90.00
_cell.angle_gamma   90.00
#
_symmetry.space_group_name_H-M   'P 1'
#
loop_
_entity.id
_entity.type
_entity.pdbx_description
1 polymer ?
#
loop_
_entity_poly.entity_id
_entity_poly.type
_entity_poly.pdbx_seq_one_letter_code
_entity_poly.pdbx_strand_id
1 'polypeptide(L)'
;MSIDPRVALGSLTAALEEHLVAAASRRGDDDPAVEAAFFAVADAFEAYSDALYDAYGEELPLDLVDSDDDEDDEDEDQDDEDEDQDEDDDRDEE
;
A
#
# COMPACT_ATOMS: atom_id res chain seq x y z
N MET A 1 20.07 10.54 -16.47
CA MET A 1 21.20 9.62 -16.21
C MET A 1 20.78 8.90 -14.94
N SER A 2 20.47 7.61 -15.06
CA SER A 2 19.91 6.85 -13.94
C SER A 2 20.94 6.71 -12.82
N ILE A 3 20.50 6.70 -11.57
CA ILE A 3 21.35 6.56 -10.39
C ILE A 3 21.85 5.11 -10.34
N ASP A 4 23.10 4.88 -9.89
CA ASP A 4 23.59 3.51 -9.69
C ASP A 4 22.70 2.80 -8.64
N PRO A 5 22.15 1.60 -8.94
CA PRO A 5 21.25 0.90 -8.03
C PRO A 5 21.84 0.66 -6.63
N ARG A 6 23.16 0.49 -6.52
CA ARG A 6 23.83 0.33 -5.21
C ARG A 6 23.82 1.62 -4.41
N VAL A 7 23.91 2.76 -5.08
CA VAL A 7 23.80 4.07 -4.44
C VAL A 7 22.36 4.33 -3.99
N ALA A 8 21.39 4.06 -4.87
CA ALA A 8 19.97 4.21 -4.54
C ALA A 8 19.55 3.28 -3.38
N LEU A 9 20.00 2.01 -3.39
CA LEU A 9 19.78 1.08 -2.28
C LEU A 9 20.39 1.56 -0.96
N GLY A 10 21.57 2.20 -1.02
CA GLY A 10 22.20 2.82 0.14
C GLY A 10 21.35 3.96 0.71
N SER A 11 20.79 4.81 -0.15
CA SER A 11 19.86 5.87 0.26
C SER A 11 18.58 5.32 0.87
N LEU A 12 17.98 4.29 0.27
CA LEU A 12 16.79 3.61 0.83
C LEU A 12 17.08 3.01 2.21
N THR A 13 18.23 2.35 2.38
CA THR A 13 18.63 1.81 3.68
C THR A 13 18.78 2.90 4.74
N ALA A 14 19.40 4.03 4.38
CA ALA A 14 19.56 5.16 5.29
C ALA A 14 18.21 5.79 5.67
N ALA A 15 17.29 5.96 4.70
CA ALA A 15 15.95 6.48 4.97
C ALA A 15 15.17 5.57 5.92
N LEU A 16 15.26 4.24 5.75
CA LEU A 16 14.64 3.27 6.65
C LEU A 16 15.20 3.35 8.08
N GLU A 17 16.52 3.53 8.22
CA GLU A 17 17.16 3.74 9.52
C GLU A 17 16.71 5.04 10.19
N GLU A 18 16.63 6.13 9.43
CA GLU A 18 16.14 7.43 9.93
C GLU A 18 14.66 7.37 10.33
N HIS A 19 13.82 6.69 9.54
CA HIS A 19 12.42 6.44 9.88
C HIS A 19 12.27 5.64 11.18
N LEU A 20 13.10 4.60 11.38
CA LEU A 20 13.12 3.85 12.64
C LEU A 20 13.51 4.74 13.83
N VAL A 21 14.51 5.61 13.67
CA VAL A 21 14.93 6.56 14.72
C VAL A 21 13.82 7.56 15.04
N ALA A 22 13.15 8.11 14.01
CA ALA A 22 12.01 9.00 14.19
C ALA A 22 10.89 8.30 14.96
N ALA A 23 10.49 7.10 14.53
CA ALA A 23 9.43 6.32 15.18
C ALA A 23 9.76 5.98 16.64
N ALA A 24 11.02 5.62 16.93
CA ALA A 24 11.47 5.30 18.28
C ALA A 24 11.55 6.52 19.21
N SER A 25 11.68 7.73 18.64
CA SER A 25 11.77 8.99 19.38
C SER A 25 10.49 9.83 19.37
N ARG A 26 9.41 9.28 18.80
CA ARG A 26 8.16 10.01 18.57
C ARG A 26 7.55 10.56 19.86
N ARG A 27 7.02 11.77 19.79
CA ARG A 27 6.32 12.44 20.89
C ARG A 27 4.84 12.65 20.53
N GLY A 28 4.04 11.63 20.81
CA GLY A 28 2.62 11.62 20.45
C GLY A 28 2.36 10.70 19.26
N ASP A 29 1.10 10.64 18.84
CA ASP A 29 0.69 9.79 17.72
C ASP A 29 0.90 10.50 16.37
N ASP A 30 0.74 11.82 16.31
CA ASP A 30 1.05 12.68 15.15
C ASP A 30 2.40 13.39 15.30
N ASP A 31 3.50 12.64 15.22
CA ASP A 31 4.84 13.26 15.20
C ASP A 31 5.24 13.61 13.75
N PRO A 32 5.41 14.89 13.40
CA PRO A 32 5.75 15.31 12.04
C PRO A 32 7.13 14.81 11.59
N ALA A 33 8.02 14.45 12.52
CA ALA A 33 9.31 13.85 12.17
C ALA A 33 9.13 12.42 11.63
N VAL A 34 8.14 11.68 12.13
CA VAL A 34 7.83 10.32 11.65
C VAL A 34 7.20 10.40 10.26
N GLU A 35 6.22 11.30 10.08
CA GLU A 35 5.58 11.56 8.79
C GLU A 35 6.60 11.99 7.73
N ALA A 36 7.47 12.95 8.05
CA ALA A 36 8.52 13.38 7.12
C ALA A 36 9.47 12.23 6.74
N ALA A 37 9.82 11.37 7.71
CA ALA A 37 10.68 10.23 7.46
C ALA A 37 9.95 9.12 6.65
N PHE A 38 8.64 8.98 6.82
CA PHE A 38 7.81 8.08 6.01
C PHE A 38 7.86 8.47 4.52
N PHE A 39 7.61 9.74 4.20
CA PHE A 39 7.71 10.23 2.82
C PHE A 39 9.13 10.10 2.26
N ALA A 40 10.16 10.35 3.08
CA ALA A 40 11.55 10.16 2.66
C ALA A 40 11.88 8.70 2.31
N VAL A 41 11.27 7.73 2.99
CA VAL A 41 11.39 6.30 2.64
C VAL A 41 10.71 6.03 1.30
N ALA A 42 9.51 6.57 1.07
CA ALA A 42 8.78 6.39 -0.17
C ALA A 42 9.57 6.90 -1.39
N ASP A 43 10.07 8.15 -1.31
CA ASP A 43 10.90 8.75 -2.35
C ASP A 43 12.16 7.92 -2.65
N ALA A 44 12.83 7.44 -1.58
CA ALA A 44 14.04 6.65 -1.72
C ALA A 44 13.77 5.25 -2.31
N PHE A 45 12.59 4.68 -2.02
CA PHE A 45 12.15 3.40 -2.57
C PHE A 45 11.87 3.53 -4.07
N GLU A 46 11.12 4.54 -4.50
CA GLU A 46 10.83 4.80 -5.92
C GLU A 46 12.13 4.98 -6.70
N ALA A 47 13.06 5.80 -6.19
CA ALA A 47 14.36 6.02 -6.82
C ALA A 47 15.21 4.73 -6.93
N TYR A 48 15.08 3.80 -5.98
CA TYR A 48 15.75 2.50 -6.06
C TYR A 48 15.07 1.56 -7.06
N SER A 49 13.73 1.53 -7.07
CA SER A 49 12.95 0.73 -8.02
C SER A 49 13.26 1.13 -9.46
N ASP A 50 13.22 2.44 -9.75
CA ASP A 50 13.58 3.00 -11.06
C ASP A 50 15.01 2.66 -11.46
N ALA A 51 15.97 2.83 -10.55
CA ALA A 51 17.37 2.51 -10.82
C ALA A 51 17.56 1.01 -11.12
N LEU A 52 16.87 0.13 -10.37
CA LEU A 52 16.92 -1.31 -10.56
C LEU A 52 16.36 -1.71 -11.93
N TYR A 53 15.23 -1.13 -12.31
CA TYR A 53 14.60 -1.34 -13.61
C TYR A 53 15.49 -0.83 -14.75
N ASP A 54 16.03 0.37 -14.65
CA ASP A 54 16.93 0.95 -15.65
C ASP A 54 18.21 0.13 -15.86
N ALA A 55 18.76 -0.43 -14.78
CA ALA A 55 20.02 -1.16 -14.82
C ALA A 55 19.87 -2.62 -15.24
N TYR A 56 18.79 -3.29 -14.84
CA TYR A 56 18.63 -4.74 -14.98
C TYR A 56 17.30 -5.17 -15.61
N GLY A 57 16.33 -4.27 -15.74
CA GLY A 57 14.98 -4.60 -16.23
C GLY A 57 14.16 -5.41 -15.22
N GLU A 58 14.50 -5.32 -13.94
CA GLU A 58 13.85 -6.06 -12.85
C GLU A 58 12.96 -5.13 -12.03
N GLU A 59 11.78 -5.63 -11.65
CA GLU A 59 10.82 -4.94 -10.79
C GLU A 59 10.79 -5.58 -9.39
N LEU A 60 10.32 -4.84 -8.39
CA LEU A 60 10.22 -5.32 -7.02
C LEU A 60 8.83 -5.90 -6.75
N PRO A 61 8.71 -6.95 -5.89
CA PRO A 61 7.42 -7.47 -5.44
C PRO A 61 6.79 -6.60 -4.33
N LEU A 62 7.21 -5.34 -4.20
CA LEU A 62 6.78 -4.38 -3.19
C LEU A 62 6.31 -3.13 -3.93
N ASP A 63 5.32 -2.45 -3.38
CA ASP A 63 4.80 -1.19 -3.92
C ASP A 63 4.57 -0.18 -2.79
N LEU A 64 4.49 1.09 -3.13
CA LEU A 64 4.13 2.14 -2.19
C LEU A 64 2.63 2.09 -1.91
N VAL A 65 2.28 2.12 -0.63
CA VAL A 65 0.88 2.27 -0.21
C VAL A 65 0.56 3.75 -0.27
N ASP A 66 -0.48 4.12 -1.00
CA ASP A 66 -0.96 5.50 -1.00
C ASP A 66 -1.56 5.81 0.38
N SER A 67 -1.13 6.91 1.00
CA SER A 67 -1.61 7.31 2.33
C SER A 67 -3.04 7.87 2.30
N ASP A 68 -3.63 8.08 1.13
CA ASP A 68 -5.04 8.51 0.97
C ASP A 68 -6.03 7.31 0.89
N ASP A 69 -5.57 6.05 0.93
CA ASP A 69 -6.43 4.85 0.82
C ASP A 69 -7.09 4.41 2.15
N ASP A 70 -7.12 5.30 3.15
CA ASP A 70 -7.67 5.03 4.50
C ASP A 70 -9.09 5.59 4.71
N GLU A 71 -9.85 6.00 3.67
CA GLU A 71 -11.16 6.68 3.86
C GLU A 71 -12.35 6.30 2.95
N ASP A 72 -12.37 5.27 2.08
CA ASP A 72 -13.62 4.97 1.33
C ASP A 72 -13.74 3.53 0.79
N ASP A 73 -13.82 2.53 1.68
CA ASP A 73 -14.44 1.23 1.35
C ASP A 73 -15.47 0.85 2.44
N GLU A 74 -16.18 1.87 2.96
CA GLU A 74 -17.47 1.69 3.62
C GLU A 74 -18.54 1.60 2.52
N ASP A 75 -18.57 0.47 1.80
CA ASP A 75 -19.74 0.05 1.02
C ASP A 75 -20.86 -0.32 2.02
N GLU A 76 -21.46 0.72 2.61
CA GLU A 76 -22.74 0.66 3.30
C GLU A 76 -23.88 0.47 2.27
N ASP A 77 -24.65 -0.59 2.50
CA ASP A 77 -26.09 -0.72 2.23
C ASP A 77 -26.57 -1.23 0.85
N GLN A 78 -27.24 -2.40 0.90
CA GLN A 78 -28.61 -2.73 0.43
C GLN A 78 -28.64 -4.18 -0.12
N ASP A 79 -29.56 -5.07 0.24
CA ASP A 79 -30.82 -4.96 0.97
C ASP A 79 -31.20 -6.40 1.38
N ASP A 80 -31.79 -6.56 2.56
CA ASP A 80 -32.50 -7.78 2.95
C ASP A 80 -33.77 -7.90 2.08
N GLU A 81 -33.84 -8.86 1.16
CA GLU A 81 -35.12 -9.37 0.67
C GLU A 81 -35.19 -10.89 0.90
N ASP A 82 -35.72 -11.25 2.06
CA ASP A 82 -36.44 -12.49 2.29
C ASP A 82 -37.56 -12.62 1.24
N GLU A 83 -37.42 -13.53 0.27
CA GLU A 83 -38.57 -14.10 -0.43
C GLU A 83 -38.59 -15.62 -0.24
N ASP A 84 -39.18 -16.02 0.88
CA ASP A 84 -39.85 -17.31 1.00
C ASP A 84 -40.92 -17.40 -0.09
N GLN A 85 -40.69 -18.20 -1.13
CA GLN A 85 -41.75 -18.72 -2.00
C GLN A 85 -41.68 -20.25 -1.99
N ASP A 86 -42.18 -20.83 -0.89
CA ASP A 86 -42.88 -22.10 -0.95
C ASP A 86 -44.12 -21.89 -1.83
N GLU A 87 -44.20 -22.55 -2.99
CA GLU A 87 -45.47 -23.01 -3.54
C GLU A 87 -45.22 -24.14 -4.55
N ASP A 88 -45.63 -25.34 -4.13
CA ASP A 88 -45.87 -26.52 -4.94
C ASP A 88 -46.67 -26.17 -6.21
N ASP A 89 -46.28 -26.67 -7.39
CA ASP A 89 -47.28 -27.17 -8.36
C ASP A 89 -46.69 -28.18 -9.36
N ASP A 90 -47.44 -29.26 -9.52
CA ASP A 90 -47.22 -30.44 -10.33
C ASP A 90 -46.87 -30.18 -11.81
N ARG A 91 -45.88 -30.90 -12.35
CA ARG A 91 -45.90 -31.35 -13.77
C ARG A 91 -45.33 -32.75 -13.95
N ASP A 92 -46.21 -33.71 -13.76
CA ASP A 92 -46.31 -34.92 -14.59
C ASP A 92 -46.52 -34.48 -16.05
N GLU A 93 -45.70 -34.96 -17.01
CA GLU A 93 -46.10 -35.24 -18.40
C GLU A 93 -44.94 -35.88 -19.21
N GLU A 94 -45.09 -37.20 -19.42
CA GLU A 94 -44.60 -38.12 -20.48
C GLU A 94 -43.13 -38.57 -20.59
#